data_AF-A0A8T5ECX5-F1
#
_entry.id   AF-A0A8T5ECX5-F1
#
_cell.length_a   1.000
_cell.length_b   1.000
_cell.length_c   1.000
_cell.angle_alpha   90.00
_cell.angle_beta   90.00
_cell.angle_gamma   90.00
#
_symmetry.space_group_name_H-M   'P 1'
#
loop_
_entity.id
_entity.type
_entity.pdbx_description
1 polymer ?
#
loop_
_entity_poly.entity_id
_entity_poly.type
_entity_poly.pdbx_seq_one_letter_code
_entity_poly.pdbx_strand_id
1 'polypeptide(L)'
;MTKNVQKISLLAIIPIIAVAMTFVPITDVNAQKICGDRLCISGDVEDERKKMRDSFSVSPTEPTKIIDVAESEKQIEPGSILKLSRASVATDIPLHLGYYNGDSVYFIITDASDQKHAKVISEKQGWNVEVSPPLENTPKESLSTAYMFVNGIDGKGIHGYQSEIVTSTPAQTKMYSALTSHV
;
A
#
# COMPACT_ATOMS: atom_id res chain seq x y z
N MET A 1 -8.36 24.97 -61.04
CA MET A 1 -8.67 25.94 -59.98
C MET A 1 -7.71 25.74 -58.82
N THR A 2 -6.58 26.44 -58.85
CA THR A 2 -5.53 26.41 -57.82
C THR A 2 -5.88 27.41 -56.72
N LYS A 3 -6.22 26.93 -55.52
CA LYS A 3 -6.50 27.79 -54.37
C LYS A 3 -5.19 28.21 -53.69
N ASN A 4 -4.88 29.50 -53.80
CA ASN A 4 -3.81 30.16 -53.06
C ASN A 4 -4.10 30.07 -51.55
N VAL A 5 -3.22 29.41 -50.80
CA VAL A 5 -3.25 29.40 -49.33
C VAL A 5 -2.28 30.46 -48.84
N GLN A 6 -2.83 31.57 -48.35
CA GLN A 6 -2.09 32.68 -47.78
C GLN A 6 -1.68 32.30 -46.34
N LYS A 7 -0.39 32.00 -46.12
CA LYS A 7 0.14 31.66 -44.79
C LYS A 7 0.43 32.95 -44.02
N ILE A 8 -0.28 33.19 -42.92
CA ILE A 8 -0.03 34.27 -41.98
C ILE A 8 0.88 33.71 -40.87
N SER A 9 2.12 34.19 -40.81
CA SER A 9 3.07 33.84 -39.76
C SER A 9 2.86 34.75 -38.56
N LEU A 10 2.18 34.26 -37.52
CA LEU A 10 1.98 34.98 -36.27
C LEU A 10 3.23 34.79 -35.39
N LEU A 11 4.09 35.82 -35.32
CA LEU A 11 5.20 35.86 -34.36
C LEU A 11 4.61 36.15 -32.96
N ALA A 12 4.48 35.10 -32.15
CA ALA A 12 4.12 35.24 -30.74
C ALA A 12 5.30 35.85 -29.98
N ILE A 13 5.14 37.10 -29.52
CA ILE A 13 6.06 37.75 -28.61
C ILE A 13 5.81 37.15 -27.22
N ILE A 14 6.71 36.28 -26.77
CA ILE A 14 6.69 35.71 -25.42
C ILE A 14 7.34 36.73 -24.47
N PRO A 15 6.62 37.29 -23.48
CA PRO A 15 7.27 38.08 -22.44
C PRO A 15 8.08 37.14 -21.55
N ILE A 16 9.41 37.31 -21.57
CA ILE A 16 10.34 36.64 -20.65
C ILE A 16 10.15 37.28 -19.27
N ILE A 17 9.25 36.72 -18.46
CA ILE A 17 9.19 37.05 -17.03
C ILE A 17 10.27 36.23 -16.35
N ALA A 18 11.41 36.87 -16.07
CA ALA A 18 12.45 36.30 -15.22
C ALA A 18 11.96 36.28 -13.76
N VAL A 19 11.37 35.17 -13.34
CA VAL A 19 11.13 34.90 -11.92
C VAL A 19 12.45 34.42 -11.33
N ALA A 20 13.09 35.27 -10.53
CA ALA A 20 14.23 34.90 -9.72
C ALA A 20 13.77 33.87 -8.67
N MET A 21 14.00 32.58 -8.93
CA MET A 21 13.85 31.54 -7.92
C MET A 21 15.05 31.65 -6.96
N THR A 22 14.83 32.28 -5.82
CA THR A 22 15.72 32.10 -4.67
C THR A 22 15.54 30.68 -4.16
N PHE A 23 16.48 29.79 -4.50
CA PHE A 23 16.56 28.46 -3.91
C PHE A 23 16.84 28.61 -2.42
N VAL A 24 15.81 28.40 -1.59
CA VAL A 24 16.00 28.14 -0.17
C VAL A 24 16.33 26.65 -0.06
N PRO A 25 17.51 26.24 0.43
CA PRO A 25 17.77 24.84 0.71
C PRO A 25 16.82 24.40 1.83
N ILE A 26 15.97 23.41 1.52
CA ILE A 26 15.17 22.72 2.52
C ILE A 26 16.13 21.83 3.29
N THR A 27 16.77 22.36 4.34
CA THR A 27 17.37 21.51 5.36
C THR A 27 16.22 20.96 6.20
N ASP A 28 15.79 19.74 5.92
CA ASP A 28 14.91 18.99 6.80
C ASP A 28 15.70 18.62 8.06
N VAL A 29 15.54 19.41 9.12
CA VAL A 29 16.15 19.16 10.43
C VAL A 29 15.34 18.14 11.24
N ASN A 30 14.34 17.47 10.64
CA ASN A 30 13.54 16.49 11.35
C ASN A 30 13.03 15.34 10.45
N ALA A 31 13.96 14.66 9.77
CA ALA A 31 13.70 13.33 9.25
C ALA A 31 13.49 12.36 10.43
N GLN A 32 12.26 12.27 10.93
CA GLN A 32 11.95 11.46 12.09
C GLN A 32 12.07 9.98 11.75
N LYS A 33 13.02 9.31 12.42
CA LYS A 33 13.32 7.90 12.17
C LYS A 33 12.10 7.04 12.55
N ILE A 34 11.68 6.17 11.63
CA ILE A 34 10.59 5.23 11.84
C ILE A 34 11.20 3.89 12.30
N CYS A 35 10.71 3.35 13.41
CA CYS A 35 11.14 2.06 13.98
C CYS A 35 9.95 1.10 14.00
N GLY A 36 9.71 0.39 12.90
CA GLY A 36 8.50 -0.42 12.73
C GLY A 36 7.27 0.48 12.58
N ASP A 37 6.22 0.25 13.36
CA ASP A 37 4.94 0.99 13.22
C ASP A 37 4.88 2.26 14.10
N ARG A 38 6.00 2.66 14.72
CA ARG A 38 6.08 3.84 15.60
C ARG A 38 7.26 4.74 15.26
N LEU A 39 7.12 6.03 15.56
CA LEU A 39 8.22 7.01 15.52
C LEU A 39 9.21 6.68 16.65
N CYS A 40 10.50 6.59 16.33
CA CYS A 40 11.52 6.35 17.35
C CYS A 40 11.60 7.59 18.25
N ILE A 41 11.57 7.41 19.57
CA ILE A 41 11.92 8.48 20.52
C ILE A 41 13.43 8.51 20.62
N SER A 42 14.05 9.57 20.11
CA SER A 42 15.47 9.86 20.36
C SER A 42 15.60 10.50 21.74
N GLY A 43 15.73 9.67 22.77
CA GLY A 43 16.02 10.09 24.15
C GLY A 43 17.06 9.16 24.77
N ASP A 44 17.97 9.73 25.55
CA ASP A 44 19.14 9.06 26.12
C ASP A 44 18.75 7.86 27.01
N VAL A 45 19.38 6.72 26.74
CA VAL A 45 19.03 5.36 27.18
C VAL A 45 19.31 5.11 28.67
N GLU A 46 19.85 6.09 29.39
CA GLU A 46 20.35 5.89 30.76
C GLU A 46 19.26 5.92 31.85
N ASP A 47 18.18 6.70 31.67
CA ASP A 47 17.27 7.03 32.79
C ASP A 47 16.15 5.98 33.02
N GLU A 48 15.66 5.35 31.95
CA GLU A 48 14.59 4.33 32.04
C GLU A 48 15.09 2.99 32.62
N ARG A 49 16.38 2.66 32.47
CA ARG A 49 16.97 1.43 33.03
C ARG A 49 17.03 1.42 34.56
N LYS A 50 16.98 2.61 35.19
CA LYS A 50 17.01 2.73 36.64
C LYS A 50 15.64 2.44 37.25
N LYS A 51 14.56 2.83 36.56
CA LYS A 51 13.18 2.65 37.02
C LYS A 51 12.72 1.19 37.05
N MET A 52 13.22 0.33 36.16
CA MET A 52 12.91 -1.11 36.17
C MET A 52 13.69 -1.91 37.23
N ARG A 53 14.78 -1.38 37.78
CA ARG A 53 15.64 -2.12 38.71
C ARG A 53 15.12 -2.10 40.15
N ASP A 54 14.33 -1.09 40.50
CA ASP A 54 13.85 -0.89 41.87
C ASP A 54 12.55 -1.64 42.19
N SER A 55 11.92 -2.30 41.20
CA SER A 55 10.67 -3.06 41.39
C SER A 55 10.85 -4.56 41.61
N PHE A 56 12.09 -5.08 41.69
CA PHE A 56 12.33 -6.52 41.84
C PHE A 56 13.21 -6.83 43.05
N SER A 57 12.58 -7.01 44.21
CA SER A 57 13.23 -7.58 45.39
C SER A 57 12.29 -8.48 46.21
N VAL A 58 12.52 -9.81 46.09
CA VAL A 58 12.56 -10.85 47.17
C VAL A 58 11.20 -11.23 47.85
N SER A 59 10.72 -12.46 48.10
CA SER A 59 11.09 -13.92 48.03
C SER A 59 10.00 -14.73 48.83
N PRO A 60 10.06 -16.04 49.24
CA PRO A 60 10.32 -17.37 48.60
C PRO A 60 9.26 -18.50 48.88
N THR A 61 9.60 -19.76 48.47
CA THR A 61 9.17 -21.14 48.92
C THR A 61 7.94 -21.79 48.26
N GLU A 62 7.86 -23.07 47.81
CA GLU A 62 8.53 -24.38 48.11
C GLU A 62 8.41 -25.39 46.89
N PRO A 63 8.97 -26.63 46.92
CA PRO A 63 9.47 -27.40 45.76
C PRO A 63 8.56 -28.57 45.27
N THR A 64 9.16 -29.50 44.49
CA THR A 64 8.70 -30.79 43.90
C THR A 64 8.06 -30.67 42.50
N LYS A 65 8.40 -31.44 41.47
CA LYS A 65 8.90 -32.82 41.37
C LYS A 65 9.47 -33.05 39.95
N ILE A 66 10.64 -33.66 39.83
CA ILE A 66 11.28 -34.01 38.54
C ILE A 66 10.58 -35.25 37.97
N ILE A 67 10.15 -35.18 36.71
CA ILE A 67 9.78 -36.34 35.90
C ILE A 67 10.57 -36.23 34.60
N ASP A 68 11.55 -37.13 34.44
CA ASP A 68 12.34 -37.28 33.24
C ASP A 68 11.50 -37.93 32.14
N VAL A 69 11.23 -37.20 31.05
CA VAL A 69 10.92 -37.79 29.75
C VAL A 69 11.73 -37.03 28.71
N ALA A 70 12.84 -37.62 28.31
CA ALA A 70 13.57 -37.24 27.12
C ALA A 70 12.91 -37.95 25.92
N GLU A 71 12.38 -37.20 24.95
CA GLU A 71 12.74 -37.37 23.53
C GLU A 71 12.25 -36.19 22.67
N SER A 72 13.24 -35.49 22.09
CA SER A 72 13.21 -34.74 20.82
C SER A 72 12.25 -33.55 20.64
N GLU A 73 12.42 -32.51 21.46
CA GLU A 73 12.13 -31.15 21.02
C GLU A 73 13.34 -30.60 20.27
N LYS A 74 13.27 -30.55 18.94
CA LYS A 74 14.21 -29.78 18.14
C LYS A 74 14.01 -28.32 18.54
N GLN A 75 14.86 -27.81 19.44
CA GLN A 75 14.79 -26.44 19.93
C GLN A 75 14.75 -25.49 18.74
N ILE A 76 13.56 -24.94 18.46
CA ILE A 76 13.41 -23.82 17.56
C ILE A 76 14.01 -22.66 18.33
N GLU A 77 15.29 -22.40 18.08
CA GLU A 77 16.00 -21.25 18.58
C GLU A 77 15.08 -20.02 18.50
N PRO A 78 14.76 -19.35 19.63
CA PRO A 78 13.86 -18.21 19.62
C PRO A 78 14.34 -17.08 18.69
N GLY A 79 15.62 -17.09 18.32
CA GLY A 79 16.20 -16.24 17.28
C GLY A 79 15.68 -16.49 15.84
N SER A 80 15.08 -17.64 15.53
CA SER A 80 14.48 -17.92 14.22
C SER A 80 13.13 -17.24 14.04
N ILE A 81 12.32 -17.18 15.11
CA ILE A 81 10.99 -16.55 15.10
C ILE A 81 11.13 -15.02 15.02
N LEU A 82 12.12 -14.47 15.74
CA LEU A 82 12.46 -13.04 15.75
C LEU A 82 13.18 -12.56 14.48
N LYS A 83 13.70 -13.47 13.63
CA LYS A 83 14.32 -13.10 12.34
C LYS A 83 13.28 -12.73 11.27
N LEU A 84 12.08 -13.29 11.35
CA LEU A 84 10.97 -12.98 10.43
C LEU A 84 10.27 -11.66 10.75
N SER A 85 10.28 -11.21 12.02
CA SER A 85 9.58 -9.99 12.43
C SER A 85 10.16 -8.69 11.83
N ARG A 86 11.29 -8.77 11.12
CA ARG A 86 11.96 -7.62 10.48
C ARG A 86 12.40 -7.91 9.04
N ALA A 87 12.06 -9.07 8.48
CA ALA A 87 12.43 -9.41 7.11
C ALA A 87 11.38 -8.82 6.16
N SER A 88 11.69 -7.67 5.55
CA SER A 88 10.94 -7.21 4.38
C SER A 88 11.21 -8.16 3.22
N VAL A 89 10.24 -9.02 2.91
CA VAL A 89 10.32 -9.88 1.72
C VAL A 89 9.94 -9.01 0.53
N ALA A 90 10.92 -8.72 -0.33
CA ALA A 90 10.65 -8.02 -1.58
C ALA A 90 9.69 -8.86 -2.43
N THR A 91 8.70 -8.19 -3.03
CA THR A 91 7.71 -8.88 -3.84
C THR A 91 7.18 -7.99 -4.96
N ASP A 92 6.90 -8.62 -6.10
CA ASP A 92 6.46 -7.95 -7.31
C ASP A 92 4.94 -8.11 -7.44
N ILE A 93 4.20 -7.04 -7.18
CA ILE A 93 2.74 -7.02 -7.31
C ILE A 93 2.36 -6.53 -8.71
N PRO A 94 1.51 -7.25 -9.46
CA PRO A 94 1.13 -6.87 -10.81
C PRO A 94 0.30 -5.58 -10.83
N LEU A 95 0.69 -4.64 -11.70
CA LEU A 95 -0.06 -3.42 -11.97
C LEU A 95 -1.11 -3.63 -13.07
N HIS A 96 -2.32 -3.19 -12.80
CA HIS A 96 -3.42 -3.13 -13.76
C HIS A 96 -3.51 -1.73 -14.36
N LEU A 97 -3.91 -1.66 -15.64
CA LEU A 97 -4.20 -0.41 -16.33
C LEU A 97 -5.70 -0.20 -16.38
N GLY A 98 -6.17 0.90 -15.80
CA GLY A 98 -7.53 1.41 -15.92
C GLY A 98 -7.54 2.86 -16.40
N TYR A 99 -8.74 3.46 -16.41
CA TYR A 99 -8.94 4.84 -16.83
C TYR A 99 -9.78 5.65 -15.84
N TYR A 100 -9.42 6.90 -15.65
CA TYR A 100 -10.19 7.92 -14.95
C TYR A 100 -10.28 9.16 -15.84
N ASN A 101 -11.50 9.60 -16.19
CA ASN A 101 -11.71 10.76 -17.07
C ASN A 101 -10.91 10.73 -18.40
N GLY A 102 -10.62 9.53 -18.92
CA GLY A 102 -9.85 9.33 -20.15
C GLY A 102 -8.33 9.22 -19.93
N ASP A 103 -7.82 9.54 -18.75
CA ASP A 103 -6.42 9.40 -18.40
C ASP A 103 -6.12 8.00 -17.84
N SER A 104 -4.92 7.48 -18.13
CA SER A 104 -4.48 6.18 -17.63
C SER A 104 -4.19 6.21 -16.14
N VAL A 105 -4.73 5.23 -15.41
CA VAL A 105 -4.48 5.02 -13.98
C VAL A 105 -3.96 3.61 -13.78
N TYR A 106 -2.94 3.48 -12.94
CA TYR A 106 -2.41 2.17 -12.55
C TYR A 106 -2.84 1.83 -11.14
N PHE A 107 -3.32 0.60 -10.93
CA PHE A 107 -3.79 0.14 -9.63
C PHE A 107 -3.41 -1.31 -9.39
N ILE A 108 -3.46 -1.73 -8.13
CA ILE A 108 -3.22 -3.11 -7.70
C ILE A 108 -4.47 -3.61 -6.96
N ILE A 109 -4.71 -4.91 -7.01
CA ILE A 109 -5.79 -5.55 -6.24
C ILE A 109 -5.15 -6.57 -5.30
N THR A 110 -5.28 -6.34 -4.00
CA THR A 110 -4.67 -7.15 -2.95
C THR A 110 -5.65 -8.04 -2.22
N ASP A 111 -6.90 -7.60 -2.09
CA ASP A 111 -7.97 -8.33 -1.42
C ASP A 111 -9.33 -8.17 -2.13
N ALA A 112 -10.26 -9.05 -1.80
CA ALA A 112 -11.65 -8.98 -2.24
C ALA A 112 -12.58 -9.51 -1.13
N SER A 113 -13.81 -9.00 -1.09
CA SER A 113 -14.80 -9.41 -0.09
C SER A 113 -15.27 -10.87 -0.24
N ASP A 114 -15.38 -11.35 -1.48
CA ASP A 114 -15.90 -12.68 -1.77
C ASP A 114 -14.85 -13.57 -2.46
N GLN A 115 -14.95 -14.87 -2.15
CA GLN A 115 -14.00 -15.87 -2.63
C GLN A 115 -14.03 -16.06 -4.15
N LYS A 116 -15.18 -15.82 -4.79
CA LYS A 116 -15.32 -16.02 -6.24
C LYS A 116 -14.54 -14.97 -7.01
N HIS A 117 -14.68 -13.69 -6.65
CA HIS A 117 -13.92 -12.60 -7.26
C HIS A 117 -12.44 -12.71 -6.92
N ALA A 118 -12.09 -13.00 -5.66
CA ALA A 118 -10.68 -13.22 -5.29
C ALA A 118 -10.01 -14.25 -6.18
N LYS A 119 -10.68 -15.39 -6.45
CA LYS A 119 -10.18 -16.46 -7.31
C LYS A 119 -10.01 -15.99 -8.76
N VAL A 120 -11.03 -15.35 -9.33
CA VAL A 120 -10.98 -14.85 -10.73
C VAL A 120 -9.86 -13.84 -10.91
N ILE A 121 -9.73 -12.87 -10.00
CA ILE A 121 -8.69 -11.85 -10.07
C ILE A 121 -7.32 -12.51 -9.91
N SER A 122 -7.16 -13.41 -8.93
CA SER A 122 -5.89 -14.12 -8.70
C SER A 122 -5.42 -14.89 -9.93
N GLU A 123 -6.32 -15.63 -10.58
CA GLU A 123 -6.02 -16.39 -11.80
C GLU A 123 -5.60 -15.47 -12.95
N LYS A 124 -6.19 -14.27 -13.04
CA LYS A 124 -5.97 -13.32 -14.12
C LYS A 124 -4.69 -12.51 -13.96
N GLN A 125 -4.38 -12.09 -12.74
CA GLN A 125 -3.19 -11.28 -12.47
C GLN A 125 -1.94 -12.13 -12.15
N GLY A 126 -2.11 -13.43 -11.86
CA GLY A 126 -1.02 -14.33 -11.48
C GLY A 126 -0.47 -14.05 -10.07
N TRP A 127 -1.24 -13.37 -9.22
CA TRP A 127 -0.89 -12.97 -7.85
C TRP A 127 -2.08 -13.20 -6.92
N ASN A 128 -1.84 -13.78 -5.74
CA ASN A 128 -2.91 -14.13 -4.81
C ASN A 128 -3.65 -12.89 -4.28
N VAL A 129 -4.97 -12.88 -4.45
CA VAL A 129 -5.87 -11.91 -3.84
C VAL A 129 -6.42 -12.53 -2.56
N GLU A 130 -6.20 -11.87 -1.43
CA GLU A 130 -6.69 -12.35 -0.14
C GLU A 130 -8.21 -12.20 -0.02
N VAL A 131 -8.85 -13.17 0.62
CA VAL A 131 -10.30 -13.11 0.88
C VAL A 131 -10.53 -12.39 2.21
N SER A 132 -11.22 -11.26 2.15
CA SER A 132 -11.50 -10.38 3.28
C SER A 132 -13.01 -10.19 3.49
N PRO A 133 -13.73 -11.19 4.06
CA PRO A 133 -15.18 -11.12 4.25
C PRO A 133 -15.71 -9.86 4.97
N PRO A 134 -15.00 -9.26 5.94
CA PRO A 134 -15.46 -8.02 6.56
C PRO A 134 -15.71 -6.87 5.58
N LEU A 135 -15.04 -6.85 4.43
CA LEU A 135 -15.23 -5.82 3.40
C LEU A 135 -16.63 -5.82 2.78
N GLU A 136 -17.35 -6.94 2.85
CA GLU A 136 -18.73 -7.04 2.35
C GLU A 136 -19.68 -6.08 3.11
N ASN A 137 -19.36 -5.75 4.37
CA ASN A 137 -20.15 -4.87 5.22
C ASN A 137 -19.71 -3.39 5.14
N THR A 138 -18.85 -3.03 4.20
CA THR A 138 -18.36 -1.65 4.05
C THR A 138 -19.51 -0.72 3.68
N PRO A 139 -19.70 0.42 4.38
CA PRO A 139 -20.71 1.40 4.02
C PRO A 139 -20.51 1.91 2.59
N LYS A 140 -21.59 2.11 1.83
CA LYS A 140 -21.53 2.51 0.41
C LYS A 140 -20.84 3.86 0.24
N GLU A 141 -20.95 4.74 1.22
CA GLU A 141 -20.35 6.07 1.25
C GLU A 141 -18.83 6.01 1.40
N SER A 142 -18.30 4.87 1.87
CA SER A 142 -16.87 4.60 2.00
C SER A 142 -16.30 3.85 0.80
N LEU A 143 -17.11 3.56 -0.23
CA LEU A 143 -16.69 2.83 -1.42
C LEU A 143 -16.57 3.78 -2.61
N SER A 144 -15.45 3.68 -3.33
CA SER A 144 -15.38 4.14 -4.72
C SER A 144 -15.98 3.08 -5.64
N THR A 145 -16.20 3.43 -6.91
CA THR A 145 -16.75 2.50 -7.91
C THR A 145 -15.71 2.24 -8.99
N ALA A 146 -15.54 0.97 -9.35
CA ALA A 146 -14.85 0.56 -10.56
C ALA A 146 -15.80 -0.22 -11.46
N TYR A 147 -15.80 0.10 -12.74
CA TYR A 147 -16.58 -0.62 -13.73
C TYR A 147 -15.71 -1.69 -14.37
N MET A 148 -16.14 -2.95 -14.26
CA MET A 148 -15.43 -4.12 -14.77
C MET A 148 -16.23 -4.76 -15.90
N PHE A 149 -15.62 -4.87 -17.07
CA PHE A 149 -16.33 -5.33 -18.27
C PHE A 149 -16.33 -6.85 -18.36
N VAL A 150 -17.53 -7.45 -18.40
CA VAL A 150 -17.73 -8.90 -18.61
C VAL A 150 -18.10 -9.26 -20.06
N ASN A 151 -18.20 -8.25 -20.92
CA ASN A 151 -18.45 -8.37 -22.36
C ASN A 151 -17.87 -7.15 -23.10
N GLY A 152 -17.88 -7.19 -24.44
CA GLY A 152 -17.46 -6.08 -25.28
C GLY A 152 -16.19 -6.39 -26.06
N ILE A 153 -15.25 -5.45 -26.07
CA ILE A 153 -14.00 -5.58 -26.83
C ILE A 153 -13.01 -6.43 -26.02
N ASP A 154 -12.42 -7.44 -26.66
CA ASP A 154 -11.37 -8.27 -26.05
C ASP A 154 -10.18 -7.40 -25.60
N GLY A 155 -9.66 -7.68 -24.41
CA GLY A 155 -8.61 -6.85 -23.83
C GLY A 155 -7.92 -7.48 -22.62
N LYS A 156 -7.28 -6.61 -21.82
CA LYS A 156 -6.47 -7.00 -20.66
C LYS A 156 -7.13 -6.72 -19.31
N GLY A 157 -8.40 -6.33 -19.29
CA GLY A 157 -9.16 -6.21 -18.04
C GLY A 157 -9.31 -7.55 -17.33
N ILE A 158 -9.70 -7.52 -16.07
CA ILE A 158 -9.81 -8.68 -15.18
C ILE A 158 -10.65 -9.81 -15.81
N HIS A 159 -11.76 -9.49 -16.46
CA HIS A 159 -12.60 -10.51 -17.10
C HIS A 159 -12.22 -10.83 -18.56
N GLY A 160 -11.12 -10.29 -19.09
CA GLY A 160 -10.64 -10.54 -20.45
C GLY A 160 -11.13 -9.56 -21.52
N TYR A 161 -11.77 -8.46 -21.11
CA TYR A 161 -12.26 -7.42 -22.00
C TYR A 161 -11.44 -6.14 -21.83
N GLN A 162 -11.96 -5.01 -22.30
CA GLN A 162 -11.39 -3.68 -22.10
C GLN A 162 -11.08 -3.36 -20.62
N SER A 163 -10.08 -2.50 -20.42
CA SER A 163 -9.62 -2.03 -19.10
C SER A 163 -10.72 -1.37 -18.26
N GLU A 164 -10.57 -1.46 -16.94
CA GLU A 164 -11.50 -0.96 -15.95
C GLU A 164 -11.59 0.58 -15.97
N ILE A 165 -12.77 1.10 -15.65
CA ILE A 165 -12.97 2.53 -15.42
C ILE A 165 -13.15 2.76 -13.93
N VAL A 166 -12.32 3.63 -13.33
CA VAL A 166 -12.44 4.01 -11.92
C VAL A 166 -13.12 5.37 -11.80
N THR A 167 -13.89 5.59 -10.73
CA THR A 167 -14.60 6.87 -10.51
C THR A 167 -13.82 7.89 -9.69
N SER A 168 -12.68 7.50 -9.11
CA SER A 168 -11.82 8.38 -8.33
C SER A 168 -10.38 7.88 -8.33
N THR A 169 -9.46 8.78 -7.99
CA THR A 169 -8.03 8.53 -7.84
C THR A 169 -7.53 9.20 -6.55
N PRO A 170 -6.36 8.82 -6.01
CA PRO A 170 -5.81 9.44 -4.80
C PRO A 170 -5.65 10.97 -4.86
N ALA A 171 -5.65 11.56 -6.06
CA ALA A 171 -5.63 13.01 -6.25
C ALA A 171 -6.94 13.69 -5.75
N GLN A 172 -8.07 12.99 -5.70
CA GLN A 172 -9.35 13.51 -5.21
C GLN A 172 -9.53 13.21 -3.71
N THR A 173 -8.75 13.88 -2.84
CA THR A 173 -8.66 13.59 -1.40
C THR A 173 -9.99 13.56 -0.62
N LYS A 174 -11.03 14.25 -1.09
CA LYS A 174 -12.35 14.27 -0.44
C LYS A 174 -13.31 13.17 -0.90
N MET A 175 -13.05 12.56 -2.07
CA MET A 175 -13.96 11.60 -2.69
C MET A 175 -13.33 10.21 -2.87
N TYR A 176 -12.00 10.15 -2.88
CA TYR A 176 -11.27 8.91 -3.09
C TYR A 176 -11.45 7.96 -1.91
N SER A 177 -11.71 6.69 -2.24
CA SER A 177 -11.54 5.57 -1.33
C SER A 177 -10.71 4.50 -2.02
N ALA A 178 -9.82 3.87 -1.26
CA ALA A 178 -9.11 2.68 -1.72
C ALA A 178 -10.02 1.46 -1.76
N LEU A 179 -11.11 1.46 -0.97
CA LEU A 179 -12.11 0.41 -1.02
C LEU A 179 -13.03 0.66 -2.21
N THR A 180 -13.15 -0.33 -3.08
CA THR A 180 -13.86 -0.17 -4.34
C THR A 180 -14.92 -1.25 -4.50
N SER A 181 -16.14 -0.83 -4.79
CA SER A 181 -17.18 -1.71 -5.30
C SER A 181 -17.02 -1.86 -6.80
N HIS A 182 -16.98 -3.10 -7.29
CA HIS A 182 -17.04 -3.36 -8.73
C HIS A 182 -18.50 -3.39 -9.21
N VAL A 183 -18.73 -2.95 -10.45
CA VAL A 183 -20.03 -2.96 -11.14
C VAL A 183 -19.86 -3.45 -12.58
#